data_AF-A0A925ZAQ0-F1
#
_entry.id   AF-A0A925ZAQ0-F1
#
_cell.length_a   1.000
_cell.length_b   1.000
_cell.length_c   1.000
_cell.angle_alpha   90.00
_cell.angle_beta   90.00
_cell.angle_gamma   90.00
#
_symmetry.space_group_name_H-M   'P 1'
#
loop_
_entity.id
_entity.type
_entity.pdbx_description
1 polymer ?
#
loop_
_entity_poly.entity_id
_entity_poly.type
_entity_poly.pdbx_seq_one_letter_code
_entity_poly.pdbx_strand_id
1 'polypeptide(L)' 'MPTLCFRRRLAGALLLIATWITPAMAADAPADPAVTQRLHALFEAHWEAVMQRYPQYATYVGDHRYGDRLEDASPAASAA' A
#
# COMPACT_ATOMS: atom_id res chain seq x y z
N MET A 1 -25.14 -31.92 48.18
CA MET A 1 -24.64 -32.22 46.83
C MET A 1 -25.46 -31.44 45.77
N PRO A 2 -25.09 -30.20 45.38
CA PRO A 2 -25.68 -29.57 44.19
C PRO A 2 -24.67 -28.87 43.25
N THR A 3 -23.36 -29.15 43.35
CA THR A 3 -22.31 -28.40 42.62
C THR A 3 -22.01 -28.89 41.19
N LEU A 4 -22.58 -30.02 40.75
CA LEU A 4 -22.20 -30.67 39.48
C LEU A 4 -23.05 -30.26 38.25
N CYS A 5 -24.27 -29.72 38.41
CA CYS A 5 -25.12 -29.36 37.26
C CYS A 5 -24.71 -28.05 36.56
N PHE A 6 -24.09 -27.10 37.27
CA PHE A 6 -23.81 -25.76 36.73
C PHE A 6 -22.59 -25.73 35.78
N ARG A 7 -21.61 -26.61 36.00
CA ARG A 7 -20.36 -26.65 35.21
C ARG A 7 -20.57 -27.16 33.77
N ARG A 8 -21.67 -27.86 33.48
CA ARG A 8 -21.91 -28.47 32.16
C ARG A 8 -22.61 -27.54 31.16
N ARG A 9 -23.21 -26.43 31.62
CA ARG A 9 -23.83 -25.43 30.72
C ARG A 9 -22.89 -24.31 30.28
N LEU A 10 -21.80 -24.05 31.01
CA LEU A 10 -20.82 -23.01 30.65
C LEU A 10 -19.87 -23.44 29.51
N ALA A 11 -19.60 -24.74 29.36
CA ALA A 11 -18.71 -25.25 28.31
C ALA A 11 -19.31 -25.15 26.89
N GLY A 12 -20.64 -25.16 26.75
CA GLY A 12 -21.31 -25.05 25.44
C GLY A 12 -21.43 -23.61 24.94
N ALA A 13 -21.51 -22.62 25.84
CA ALA A 13 -21.65 -21.22 25.46
C ALA A 13 -20.33 -20.57 25.01
N LEU A 14 -19.17 -21.06 25.50
CA LEU A 14 -17.87 -20.55 25.10
C LEU A 14 -17.43 -20.99 23.69
N LEU A 15 -17.97 -22.11 23.19
CA LEU A 15 -17.59 -22.70 21.90
C LEU A 15 -18.30 -22.07 20.70
N LEU A 16 -19.38 -21.32 20.93
CA LEU A 16 -20.13 -20.60 19.89
C LEU A 16 -19.65 -19.15 19.67
N ILE A 17 -18.90 -18.58 20.61
CA ILE A 17 -18.36 -17.21 20.47
C ILE A 17 -17.01 -17.22 19.73
N ALA A 18 -16.25 -18.31 19.80
CA ALA A 18 -14.94 -18.43 19.16
C ALA A 18 -14.99 -18.43 17.62
N THR A 19 -16.15 -18.71 17.02
CA THR A 19 -16.33 -18.75 15.55
C THR A 19 -16.58 -17.37 14.93
N TRP A 20 -16.89 -16.34 15.74
CA TRP A 20 -17.20 -15.00 15.23
C TRP A 20 -15.98 -14.07 15.11
N ILE A 21 -14.82 -14.47 15.66
CA ILE A 21 -13.61 -13.62 15.73
C ILE A 21 -12.41 -14.29 15.05
N THR A 22 -12.63 -15.22 14.12
CA THR A 22 -11.54 -15.70 13.28
C THR A 22 -11.44 -14.74 12.09
N PRO A 23 -10.46 -13.81 12.03
CA PRO A 23 -10.20 -13.13 10.78
C PRO A 23 -9.90 -14.21 9.75
N ALA A 24 -10.58 -14.19 8.62
CA ALA A 24 -10.15 -14.95 7.47
C ALA A 24 -8.75 -14.43 7.13
N MET A 25 -7.71 -15.20 7.51
CA MET A 25 -6.39 -15.04 6.90
C MET A 25 -6.56 -15.44 5.44
N ALA A 26 -6.98 -14.48 4.61
CA ALA A 26 -6.81 -14.60 3.18
C ALA A 26 -5.31 -14.84 2.97
N ALA A 27 -4.96 -16.00 2.41
CA ALA A 27 -3.60 -16.22 1.97
C ALA A 27 -3.26 -15.15 0.95
N ASP A 28 -2.12 -14.48 1.11
CA ASP A 28 -1.58 -13.59 0.08
C ASP A 28 -1.32 -14.45 -1.17
N ALA A 29 -2.27 -14.41 -2.11
CA ALA A 29 -2.07 -15.01 -3.41
C ALA A 29 -0.89 -14.28 -4.07
N PRO A 30 0.03 -15.01 -4.74
CA PRO A 30 1.11 -14.37 -5.45
C PRO A 30 0.53 -13.39 -6.48
N ALA A 31 1.03 -12.16 -6.46
CA ALA A 31 0.63 -11.16 -7.43
C ALA A 31 0.93 -11.65 -8.85
N ASP A 32 0.07 -11.30 -9.81
CA ASP A 32 0.31 -11.57 -11.22
C ASP A 32 1.59 -10.83 -11.67
N PRO A 33 2.65 -11.55 -12.11
CA PRO A 33 3.90 -10.93 -12.52
C PRO A 33 3.72 -9.89 -13.63
N ALA A 34 2.76 -10.08 -14.53
CA ALA A 34 2.48 -9.13 -15.61
C ALA A 34 1.87 -7.83 -15.07
N VAL A 35 1.01 -7.92 -14.05
CA VAL A 35 0.44 -6.74 -13.38
C VAL A 35 1.53 -5.99 -12.61
N THR A 36 2.37 -6.71 -11.85
CA THR A 36 3.50 -6.12 -11.12
C THR A 36 4.46 -5.40 -12.06
N GLN A 37 4.78 -6.00 -13.21
CA GLN A 37 5.66 -5.37 -14.20
C GLN A 37 5.06 -4.08 -14.77
N ARG A 38 3.76 -4.08 -15.11
CA ARG A 38 3.07 -2.86 -15.59
C ARG A 38 3.05 -1.77 -14.51
N LEU A 39 2.88 -2.16 -13.25
CA LEU A 39 2.90 -1.22 -12.13
C LEU A 39 4.28 -0.57 -11.96
N HIS A 40 5.35 -1.35 -12.02
CA HIS A 40 6.72 -0.80 -11.98
C HIS A 40 6.99 0.14 -13.15
N ALA A 41 6.54 -0.21 -14.36
CA ALA A 41 6.68 0.67 -15.52
C ALA A 41 5.94 2.01 -15.34
N LEU A 42 4.76 1.99 -14.69
CA LEU A 42 4.03 3.21 -14.36
C LEU A 42 4.80 4.07 -13.35
N PHE A 43 5.39 3.45 -12.32
CA PHE A 43 6.19 4.17 -11.33
C PHE A 43 7.44 4.79 -11.95
N GLU A 44 8.13 4.05 -12.82
CA GLU A 44 9.30 4.57 -13.54
C GLU A 44 8.93 5.76 -14.42
N ALA A 45 7.85 5.63 -15.20
CA ALA A 45 7.38 6.71 -16.07
C ALA A 45 6.98 7.96 -15.28
N HIS A 46 6.33 7.79 -14.13
CA HIS A 46 5.96 8.90 -13.25
C HIS A 46 7.20 9.55 -12.63
N TRP A 47 8.12 8.75 -12.10
CA TRP A 47 9.37 9.23 -11.52
C TRP A 47 10.13 10.10 -12.51
N GLU A 48 10.31 9.59 -13.72
CA GLU A 48 10.98 10.27 -14.82
C GLU A 48 10.29 11.60 -15.19
N ALA A 49 8.96 11.63 -15.26
CA ALA A 49 8.19 12.84 -15.52
C ALA A 49 8.38 13.90 -14.41
N VAL A 50 8.42 13.49 -13.14
CA VAL A 50 8.66 14.39 -12.00
C VAL A 50 10.08 14.96 -12.05
N MET A 51 11.10 14.15 -12.35
CA MET A 51 12.49 14.62 -12.44
C MET A 51 12.65 15.66 -13.57
N GLN A 52 11.99 15.45 -14.70
CA GLN A 52 11.99 16.40 -15.81
C GLN A 52 11.25 17.71 -15.50
N ARG A 53 10.11 17.63 -14.80
CA ARG A 53 9.30 18.81 -14.44
C ARG A 53 9.93 19.62 -13.32
N TYR A 54 10.59 18.96 -12.37
CA TYR A 54 11.20 19.57 -11.19
C TYR A 54 12.72 19.28 -11.14
N PRO A 55 13.51 19.86 -12.05
CA PRO A 55 14.95 19.56 -12.19
C PRO A 55 15.76 19.91 -10.93
N GLN A 56 15.30 20.88 -10.15
CA GLN A 56 15.90 21.22 -8.86
C GLN A 56 15.67 20.13 -7.80
N TYR A 57 14.49 19.50 -7.81
CA TYR A 57 14.21 18.36 -6.96
C TYR A 57 15.04 17.14 -7.39
N ALA A 58 15.19 16.90 -8.70
CA ALA A 58 16.09 15.87 -9.21
C ALA A 58 17.50 16.04 -8.65
N THR A 59 18.04 17.26 -8.70
CA THR A 59 19.34 17.60 -8.09
C THR A 59 19.36 17.34 -6.58
N TYR A 60 18.30 17.71 -5.87
CA TYR A 60 18.17 17.50 -4.42
C TYR A 60 18.24 16.00 -4.03
N VAL A 61 17.66 15.11 -4.83
CA VAL A 61 17.70 13.65 -4.60
C VAL A 61 18.93 12.96 -5.22
N GLY A 62 19.85 13.72 -5.83
CA GLY A 62 21.11 13.24 -6.40
C GLY A 62 21.06 12.86 -7.89
N ASP A 63 19.96 13.11 -8.58
CA ASP A 63 19.86 12.95 -10.03
C ASP A 63 20.28 14.23 -10.75
N HIS A 64 21.50 14.23 -11.28
CA HIS A 64 22.09 15.37 -11.97
C HIS A 64 21.80 15.41 -13.48
N ARG A 65 20.99 14.50 -14.03
CA ARG A 65 20.67 14.46 -15.48
C ARG A 65 20.02 15.74 -16.00
N TYR A 66 19.40 16.53 -15.12
CA TYR A 66 18.66 17.76 -15.43
C TYR A 66 19.31 19.04 -14.89
N GLY A 67 20.58 18.98 -14.50
CA GLY A 67 21.29 20.09 -13.85
C GLY A 67 21.47 21.35 -14.71
N ASP A 68 21.19 21.27 -16.00
CA ASP A 68 21.21 22.37 -16.96
C ASP A 68 19.86 23.09 -17.11
N ARG A 69 18.83 22.70 -16.33
CA ARG A 69 17.46 23.20 -16.45
C ARG A 69 16.94 23.79 -15.14
N LEU A 70 15.94 24.67 -15.26
CA LEU A 70 15.14 25.18 -14.15
C LEU A 70 13.67 24.84 -14.39
N GLU A 71 12.91 24.72 -13.30
CA GLU A 71 11.46 24.55 -13.35
C GLU A 71 10.79 25.75 -14.05
N ASP A 72 9.78 25.47 -14.87
CA ASP A 72 8.88 26.51 -15.38
C ASP A 72 7.85 26.86 -14.32
N ALA A 73 8.06 27.99 -13.64
CA ALA A 73 7.17 28.50 -12.60
C ALA A 73 6.05 29.43 -13.14
N SER A 74 5.78 29.40 -14.45
CA SER A 74 4.70 30.19 -15.04
C SER A 74 3.31 29.64 -14.69
N PRO A 75 2.24 30.46 -14.75
CA PRO A 75 0.87 29.98 -14.57
C PRO A 75 0.47 28.91 -15.58
N ALA A 76 1.02 28.96 -16.80
CA ALA A 76 0.75 27.97 -17.84
C ALA A 76 1.27 26.58 -17.44
N ALA A 77 2.46 26.52 -16.86
CA ALA A 77 3.03 25.27 -16.37
C ALA A 77 2.26 24.68 -15.18
N SER A 78 1.62 25.50 -14.34
CA SER A 78 0.81 25.02 -13.21
C SER A 78 -0.55 24.44 -13.61
N ALA A 79 -1.05 24.78 -14.80
CA ALA A 79 -2.36 24.35 -15.31
C ALA A 79 -2.33 23.05 -16.13
N ALA A 80 -1.13 22.53 -16.42
CA ALA A 80 -0.89 21.31 -17.20
C ALA A 80 -0.60 20.11 -16.29
#